data_AF-A0AA40LLU8-F1
#
_entry.id   AF-A0AA40LLU8-F1
#
_cell.length_a   1.000
_cell.length_b   1.000
_cell.length_c   1.000
_cell.angle_alpha   90.00
_cell.angle_beta   90.00
_cell.angle_gamma   90.00
#
_symmetry.space_group_name_H-M   'P 1'
#
loop_
_entity.id
_entity.type
_entity.pdbx_description
1 polymer ?
#
loop_
_entity_poly.entity_id
_entity_poly.type
_entity_poly.pdbx_seq_one_letter_code
_entity_poly.pdbx_strand_id
1 'polypeptide(L)'
;MVKDNRGDSPQQLAGKRTGVFSYGSGLAATLHSLKVTQDATPGSALDKITASLCDRKSRLHSRTCVTAAVFAESMKLREDTPHLVSCIPQSSTDSLFEGAGYLVRVDEKHRRTYARRPAPKADTLDEGVGLVHSSTAQVLLRKYEDSQGQQQSRRQLSLATGSCAGKTRGGRFIAAALKVER
;
A
#
# COMPACT_ATOMS: atom_id res chain seq x y z
N MET A 1 -16.99 -19.45 -22.95
CA MET A 1 -18.04 -18.51 -22.49
C MET A 1 -17.35 -17.37 -21.74
N VAL A 2 -16.88 -16.36 -22.47
CA VAL A 2 -16.25 -15.16 -21.88
C VAL A 2 -17.39 -14.33 -21.31
N LYS A 3 -17.48 -14.20 -19.98
CA LYS A 3 -18.47 -13.30 -19.37
C LYS A 3 -18.09 -11.88 -19.78
N ASP A 4 -18.96 -11.23 -20.55
CA ASP A 4 -18.84 -9.82 -20.86
C ASP A 4 -18.76 -9.03 -19.55
N ASN A 5 -17.62 -8.36 -19.36
CA ASN A 5 -17.27 -7.51 -18.22
C ASN A 5 -18.10 -6.22 -18.23
N ARG A 6 -19.41 -6.33 -17.94
CA ARG A 6 -20.13 -5.23 -17.30
C ARG A 6 -19.46 -5.01 -15.94
N GLY A 7 -19.11 -3.76 -15.61
CA GLY A 7 -18.62 -3.46 -14.27
C GLY A 7 -19.67 -3.95 -13.28
N ASP A 8 -19.31 -4.90 -12.42
CA ASP A 8 -20.28 -5.52 -11.52
C ASP A 8 -20.89 -4.42 -10.65
N SER A 9 -22.20 -4.20 -10.77
CA SER A 9 -22.87 -3.19 -9.96
C SER A 9 -22.87 -3.63 -8.49
N PRO A 10 -22.92 -2.71 -7.52
CA PRO A 10 -22.96 -3.07 -6.10
C PRO A 10 -24.06 -4.10 -5.78
N GLN A 11 -25.20 -4.01 -6.47
CA GLN A 11 -26.33 -4.93 -6.31
C GLN A 11 -26.02 -6.34 -6.82
N GLN A 12 -25.15 -6.47 -7.83
CA GLN A 12 -24.70 -7.78 -8.30
C GLN A 12 -23.71 -8.43 -7.34
N LEU A 13 -23.01 -7.66 -6.50
CA LEU A 13 -22.00 -8.18 -5.56
C LEU A 13 -22.58 -8.43 -4.16
N ALA A 14 -23.65 -7.72 -3.79
CA ALA A 14 -24.25 -7.78 -2.48
C ALA A 14 -24.56 -9.22 -2.02
N GLY A 15 -24.14 -9.55 -0.80
CA GLY A 15 -24.42 -10.85 -0.18
C GLY A 15 -23.65 -12.06 -0.73
N LYS A 16 -22.90 -11.90 -1.83
CA LYS A 16 -22.10 -12.99 -2.40
C LYS A 16 -20.96 -13.39 -1.48
N ARG A 17 -20.58 -14.67 -1.57
CA ARG A 17 -19.37 -15.20 -0.94
C ARG A 17 -18.30 -15.44 -2.00
N THR A 18 -17.18 -14.76 -1.86
CA THR A 18 -16.03 -14.86 -2.78
C THR A 18 -14.94 -15.69 -2.12
N GLY A 19 -14.55 -16.79 -2.76
CA GLY A 19 -13.37 -17.57 -2.37
C GLY A 19 -12.09 -16.87 -2.82
N VAL A 20 -11.09 -16.81 -1.94
CA VAL A 20 -9.78 -16.22 -2.22
C VAL A 20 -8.71 -17.26 -1.92
N PHE A 21 -8.04 -17.73 -2.97
CA PHE A 21 -6.91 -18.64 -2.86
C PHE A 21 -5.60 -17.85 -2.99
N SER A 22 -4.72 -17.99 -2.01
CA SER A 22 -3.39 -17.37 -2.01
C SER A 22 -2.33 -18.47 -1.97
N TYR A 23 -1.32 -18.34 -2.83
CA TYR A 23 -0.22 -19.30 -2.96
C TYR A 23 1.12 -18.58 -2.98
N GLY A 24 2.09 -19.12 -2.24
CA GLY A 24 3.49 -18.74 -2.27
C GLY A 24 4.38 -19.98 -2.45
N SER A 25 5.37 -19.89 -3.34
CA SER A 25 6.36 -20.94 -3.55
C SER A 25 7.13 -21.24 -2.25
N GLY A 26 7.62 -22.49 -2.10
CA GLY A 26 8.10 -23.05 -0.84
C GLY A 26 7.17 -24.17 -0.38
N LEU A 27 6.00 -23.80 0.16
CA LEU A 27 4.71 -24.55 0.11
C LEU A 27 3.56 -23.83 0.87
N ALA A 28 3.58 -22.49 0.98
CA ALA A 28 2.57 -21.78 1.77
C ALA A 28 1.32 -21.48 0.92
N ALA A 29 0.18 -22.07 1.27
CA ALA A 29 -1.08 -21.82 0.59
C ALA A 29 -2.24 -21.69 1.59
N THR A 30 -3.15 -20.75 1.35
CA THR A 30 -4.37 -20.58 2.12
C THR A 30 -5.58 -20.35 1.22
N LEU A 31 -6.72 -20.92 1.60
CA LEU A 31 -8.01 -20.63 0.99
C LEU A 31 -8.89 -19.94 2.04
N HIS A 32 -9.31 -18.71 1.76
CA HIS A 32 -10.22 -17.93 2.59
C HIS A 32 -11.53 -17.67 1.86
N SER A 33 -12.56 -17.25 2.60
CA SER A 33 -13.80 -16.77 2.01
C SER A 33 -14.17 -15.40 2.57
N LEU A 34 -14.56 -14.49 1.68
CA LEU A 34 -15.04 -13.15 2.00
C LEU A 34 -16.54 -13.11 1.73
N LYS A 35 -17.33 -12.62 2.69
CA LYS A 35 -18.76 -12.36 2.48
C LYS A 35 -18.96 -10.88 2.21
N VAL A 36 -19.49 -10.55 1.04
CA VAL A 36 -19.80 -9.17 0.67
C VAL A 36 -21.01 -8.69 1.47
N THR A 37 -20.98 -7.43 1.91
CA THR A 37 -22.11 -6.80 2.61
C THR A 37 -23.39 -6.88 1.75
N GLN A 38 -24.54 -6.90 2.41
CA GLN A 38 -25.84 -6.80 1.72
C GLN A 38 -26.19 -5.36 1.34
N ASP A 39 -25.50 -4.37 1.94
CA ASP A 39 -25.77 -2.97 1.70
C ASP A 39 -25.17 -2.48 0.38
N ALA A 40 -26.03 -2.41 -0.64
CA ALA A 40 -25.75 -1.87 -1.97
C ALA A 40 -26.47 -0.54 -2.24
N THR A 41 -26.81 0.21 -1.18
CA THR A 41 -27.40 1.55 -1.33
C THR A 41 -26.37 2.54 -1.89
N PRO A 42 -26.79 3.58 -2.64
CA PRO A 42 -25.88 4.63 -3.10
C PRO A 42 -25.15 5.29 -1.92
N GLY A 43 -23.82 5.40 -2.01
CA GLY A 43 -22.97 5.93 -0.94
C GLY A 43 -22.57 4.92 0.15
N SER A 44 -23.02 3.66 0.05
CA SER A 44 -22.56 2.57 0.93
C SER A 44 -21.06 2.30 0.74
N ALA A 45 -20.48 1.52 1.66
CA ALA A 45 -19.07 1.12 1.53
C ALA A 45 -18.81 0.30 0.25
N LEU A 46 -19.77 -0.55 -0.14
CA LEU A 46 -19.67 -1.36 -1.35
C LEU A 46 -19.75 -0.49 -2.61
N ASP A 47 -20.64 0.49 -2.62
CA ASP A 47 -20.77 1.45 -3.72
C ASP A 47 -19.49 2.27 -3.88
N LYS A 48 -18.94 2.81 -2.79
CA LYS A 48 -17.68 3.58 -2.79
C LYS A 48 -16.49 2.80 -3.34
N ILE A 49 -16.31 1.54 -2.90
CA ILE A 49 -15.21 0.70 -3.39
C ILE A 49 -15.41 0.37 -4.87
N THR A 50 -16.64 0.02 -5.28
CA THR A 50 -16.96 -0.28 -6.68
C THR A 50 -16.73 0.92 -7.58
N ALA A 51 -17.17 2.11 -7.15
CA ALA A 51 -16.93 3.37 -7.83
C ALA A 51 -15.44 3.72 -7.92
N SER A 52 -14.66 3.48 -6.86
CA SER A 52 -13.21 3.75 -6.88
C SER A 52 -12.41 2.90 -7.88
N LEU A 53 -13.00 1.82 -8.40
CA LEU A 53 -12.38 0.88 -9.33
C LEU A 53 -13.03 0.89 -10.72
N CYS A 54 -13.98 1.80 -10.97
CA CYS A 54 -14.75 1.85 -12.21
C CYS A 54 -13.88 2.25 -13.42
N ASP A 55 -12.86 3.07 -13.19
CA ASP A 55 -11.95 3.62 -14.18
C ASP A 55 -10.80 2.66 -14.58
N ARG A 56 -10.74 1.47 -13.97
CA ARG A 56 -9.63 0.52 -14.12
C ARG A 56 -9.32 0.19 -15.58
N LYS A 57 -10.33 0.01 -16.43
CA LYS A 57 -10.10 -0.26 -17.87
C LYS A 57 -9.43 0.92 -18.55
N SER A 58 -9.93 2.14 -18.31
CA SER A 58 -9.34 3.37 -18.84
C SER A 58 -7.87 3.50 -18.44
N ARG A 59 -7.55 3.30 -17.16
CA ARG A 59 -6.17 3.30 -16.64
C ARG A 59 -5.28 2.22 -17.23
N LEU A 60 -5.83 1.06 -17.57
CA LEU A 60 -5.06 -0.01 -18.24
C LEU A 60 -4.80 0.32 -19.71
N HIS A 61 -5.73 1.00 -20.38
CA HIS A 61 -5.60 1.45 -21.77
C HIS A 61 -4.70 2.68 -21.92
N SER A 62 -4.57 3.52 -20.90
CA SER A 62 -3.65 4.68 -20.92
C SER A 62 -2.16 4.30 -20.76
N ARG A 63 -1.84 3.01 -20.66
CA ARG A 63 -0.45 2.54 -20.57
C ARG A 63 0.23 2.64 -21.94
N THR A 64 1.51 2.99 -21.94
CA THR A 64 2.32 2.99 -23.16
C THR A 64 2.83 1.58 -23.45
N CYS A 65 2.58 1.09 -24.66
CA CYS A 65 3.16 -0.17 -25.14
C CYS A 65 4.63 0.06 -25.50
N VAL A 66 5.51 -0.86 -25.06
CA VAL A 66 6.95 -0.81 -25.30
C VAL A 66 7.34 -2.04 -26.11
N THR A 67 8.29 -1.87 -27.04
CA THR A 67 8.78 -2.99 -27.85
C THR A 67 9.52 -4.02 -27.00
N ALA A 68 9.56 -5.27 -27.45
CA ALA A 68 10.25 -6.34 -26.74
C ALA A 68 11.75 -6.04 -26.52
N ALA A 69 12.41 -5.39 -27.50
CA ALA A 69 13.82 -5.02 -27.40
C ALA A 69 14.08 -4.00 -26.29
N VAL A 70 13.31 -2.89 -26.25
CA VAL A 70 13.45 -1.87 -25.20
C VAL A 70 13.11 -2.43 -23.81
N PHE A 71 12.13 -3.33 -23.74
CA PHE A 71 11.83 -4.05 -22.49
C PHE A 71 13.00 -4.93 -22.03
N ALA A 72 13.64 -5.67 -22.95
CA ALA A 72 14.80 -6.51 -22.62
C ALA A 72 16.00 -5.68 -22.14
N GLU A 73 16.29 -4.55 -22.80
CA GLU A 73 17.31 -3.60 -22.35
C GLU A 73 17.02 -3.07 -20.94
N SER A 74 15.76 -2.71 -20.68
CA SER A 74 15.31 -2.26 -19.36
C SER A 74 15.47 -3.34 -18.29
N MET A 75 15.22 -4.62 -18.64
CA MET A 75 15.42 -5.74 -17.72
C MET A 75 16.90 -5.98 -17.43
N LYS A 76 17.77 -5.90 -18.44
CA LYS A 76 19.22 -6.01 -18.28
C LYS A 76 19.76 -4.92 -17.34
N LEU A 77 19.34 -3.67 -17.53
CA LEU A 77 19.68 -2.58 -16.62
C LEU A 77 19.29 -2.89 -15.16
N ARG A 78 18.11 -3.51 -14.94
CA ARG A 78 17.65 -3.88 -13.60
C ARG A 78 18.42 -5.03 -12.98
N GLU A 79 19.02 -5.90 -13.79
CA GLU A 79 19.90 -6.97 -13.35
C GLU A 79 21.27 -6.43 -12.92
N ASP A 80 21.79 -5.44 -13.64
CA ASP A 80 23.12 -4.85 -13.38
C ASP A 80 23.13 -3.88 -12.17
N THR A 81 21.99 -3.25 -11.87
CA THR A 81 21.87 -2.19 -10.85
C THR A 81 21.73 -2.61 -9.36
N PRO A 82 21.27 -3.80 -8.94
CA PRO A 82 20.90 -4.08 -7.55
C PRO A 82 22.01 -3.90 -6.52
N HIS A 83 23.26 -4.17 -6.92
CA HIS A 83 24.44 -4.10 -6.04
C HIS A 83 25.24 -2.80 -6.22
N LEU A 84 24.79 -1.90 -7.10
CA LEU A 84 25.46 -0.63 -7.33
C LEU A 84 25.16 0.35 -6.19
N VAL A 85 26.21 0.78 -5.51
CA VAL A 85 26.20 1.90 -4.58
C VAL A 85 26.26 3.22 -5.35
N SER A 86 25.68 4.29 -4.79
CA SER A 86 25.72 5.64 -5.39
C SER A 86 25.08 5.75 -6.79
N CYS A 87 24.04 4.98 -7.07
CA CYS A 87 23.35 5.00 -8.37
C CYS A 87 22.25 6.08 -8.42
N ILE A 88 22.20 6.82 -9.54
CA ILE A 88 21.08 7.67 -9.93
C ILE A 88 20.34 6.98 -11.09
N PRO A 89 19.04 6.65 -10.95
CA PRO A 89 18.27 6.02 -12.02
C PRO A 89 18.21 6.91 -13.26
N GLN A 90 18.48 6.34 -14.45
CA GLN A 90 18.47 7.08 -15.72
C GLN A 90 17.09 7.14 -16.39
N SER A 91 16.08 6.48 -15.83
CA SER A 91 14.73 6.42 -16.41
C SER A 91 14.01 7.78 -16.37
N SER A 92 13.30 8.13 -17.45
CA SER A 92 12.51 9.36 -17.51
C SER A 92 11.37 9.34 -16.49
N THR A 93 11.15 10.47 -15.81
CA THR A 93 10.06 10.63 -14.83
C THR A 93 8.74 11.05 -15.49
N ASP A 94 8.80 11.56 -16.72
CA ASP A 94 7.64 12.05 -17.50
C ASP A 94 6.69 10.94 -17.96
N SER A 95 7.13 9.68 -17.92
CA SER A 95 6.31 8.51 -18.27
C SER A 95 5.50 7.95 -17.09
N LEU A 96 5.78 8.39 -15.86
CA LEU A 96 5.15 7.87 -14.64
C LEU A 96 3.73 8.41 -14.46
N PHE A 97 2.83 7.68 -13.79
CA PHE A 97 1.52 8.26 -13.49
C PHE A 97 1.61 9.44 -12.53
N GLU A 98 0.66 10.36 -12.64
CA GLU A 98 0.53 11.50 -11.75
C GLU A 98 0.46 11.05 -10.28
N GLY A 99 1.17 11.76 -9.41
CA GLY A 99 1.25 11.38 -8.00
C GLY A 99 2.02 10.08 -7.72
N ALA A 100 2.66 9.44 -8.71
CA ALA A 100 3.51 8.28 -8.49
C ALA A 100 4.80 8.66 -7.75
N GLY A 101 5.18 7.86 -6.76
CA GLY A 101 6.49 7.94 -6.13
C GLY A 101 7.55 7.25 -6.97
N TYR A 102 8.74 7.84 -7.07
CA TYR A 102 9.88 7.29 -7.81
C TYR A 102 11.19 7.44 -7.05
N LEU A 103 12.15 6.56 -7.38
CA LEU A 103 13.49 6.56 -6.79
C LEU A 103 14.33 7.68 -7.43
N VAL A 104 14.89 8.57 -6.61
CA VAL A 104 15.77 9.66 -7.04
C VAL A 104 17.23 9.23 -7.01
N ARG A 105 17.65 8.58 -5.92
CA ARG A 105 19.04 8.17 -5.71
C ARG A 105 19.14 7.07 -4.65
N VAL A 106 20.12 6.19 -4.83
CA VAL A 106 20.65 5.32 -3.77
C VAL A 106 22.03 5.83 -3.39
N ASP A 107 22.30 6.06 -2.11
CA ASP A 107 23.64 6.51 -1.69
C ASP A 107 24.59 5.36 -1.34
N GLU A 108 25.82 5.70 -0.94
CA GLU A 108 26.88 4.75 -0.54
C GLU A 108 26.47 3.83 0.62
N LYS A 109 25.57 4.32 1.49
CA LYS A 109 25.05 3.59 2.65
C LYS A 109 23.75 2.86 2.33
N HIS A 110 23.42 2.69 1.04
CA HIS A 110 22.19 2.06 0.56
C HIS A 110 20.90 2.76 1.00
N ARG A 111 20.96 4.03 1.45
CA ARG A 111 19.78 4.83 1.76
C ARG A 111 19.16 5.32 0.46
N ARG A 112 17.84 5.12 0.33
CA ARG A 112 17.07 5.43 -0.88
C ARG A 112 16.29 6.73 -0.68
N THR A 113 16.48 7.66 -1.61
CA THR A 113 15.73 8.92 -1.64
C THR A 113 14.62 8.82 -2.67
N TYR A 114 13.41 9.23 -2.31
CA TYR A 114 12.24 9.18 -3.19
C TYR A 114 11.65 10.57 -3.38
N ALA A 115 11.07 10.80 -4.55
CA ALA A 115 10.28 11.98 -4.88
C ALA A 115 8.93 11.55 -5.47
N ARG A 116 8.03 12.50 -5.62
CA ARG A 116 6.68 12.27 -6.14
C ARG A 116 6.46 13.12 -7.38
N ARG A 117 5.95 12.52 -8.46
CA ARG A 117 5.52 13.27 -9.63
C ARG A 117 4.39 14.22 -9.22
N PRO A 118 4.42 15.51 -9.60
CA PRO A 118 3.34 16.43 -9.29
C PRO A 118 2.03 15.88 -9.87
N ALA A 119 0.98 15.89 -9.06
CA ALA A 119 -0.37 15.72 -9.57
C ALA A 119 -0.84 17.09 -10.09
N PRO A 120 -1.51 17.18 -11.24
CA PRO A 120 -2.19 18.39 -11.65
C PRO A 120 -3.18 18.75 -10.54
N LYS A 121 -3.07 19.97 -10.02
CA LYS A 121 -4.08 20.51 -9.12
C LYS A 121 -5.35 20.66 -9.98
N ALA A 122 -6.44 19.99 -9.59
CA ALA A 122 -7.75 20.55 -9.90
C ALA A 122 -7.76 21.97 -9.28
N ASP A 123 -8.34 22.93 -9.99
CA ASP A 123 -8.46 24.35 -9.62
C ASP A 123 -7.43 25.27 -10.28
N THR A 124 -7.73 25.70 -11.51
CA THR A 124 -7.51 27.11 -11.91
C THR A 124 -8.50 27.48 -13.02
N LEU A 125 -9.72 27.86 -12.66
CA LEU A 125 -10.54 28.89 -13.31
C LEU A 125 -11.66 29.31 -12.34
N ASP A 126 -11.33 30.13 -11.34
CA ASP A 126 -12.12 31.29 -10.87
C ASP A 126 -11.29 32.11 -9.87
N GLU A 127 -11.58 33.41 -9.82
CA GLU A 127 -10.85 34.54 -9.25
C GLU A 127 -10.56 34.50 -7.74
N GLY A 128 -9.59 35.35 -7.34
CA GLY A 128 -8.82 35.23 -6.12
C GLY A 128 -9.53 35.47 -4.78
N VAL A 129 -9.08 34.74 -3.77
CA VAL A 129 -9.14 35.13 -2.35
C VAL A 129 -7.93 34.55 -1.59
N GLY A 130 -7.15 35.44 -0.98
CA GLY A 130 -6.65 35.28 0.39
C GLY A 130 -5.74 34.10 0.75
N LEU A 131 -4.45 34.42 0.84
CA LEU A 131 -3.43 33.70 1.61
C LEU A 131 -3.89 33.42 3.06
N VAL A 132 -4.23 32.18 3.43
CA VAL A 132 -4.51 31.80 4.84
C VAL A 132 -3.89 30.44 5.22
N HIS A 133 -2.73 30.56 5.87
CA HIS A 133 -2.17 29.78 6.98
C HIS A 133 -1.86 28.27 6.88
N SER A 134 -0.58 28.01 6.58
CA SER A 134 0.21 26.90 7.09
C SER A 134 0.47 27.04 8.60
N SER A 135 -0.48 26.65 9.45
CA SER A 135 -0.27 26.61 10.91
C SER A 135 -0.64 25.28 11.58
N THR A 136 -1.59 24.52 11.02
CA THR A 136 -2.05 23.25 11.61
C THR A 136 -0.98 22.14 11.54
N ALA A 137 -0.17 22.10 10.47
CA ALA A 137 0.86 21.07 10.30
C ALA A 137 2.04 21.24 11.28
N GLN A 138 2.40 22.48 11.64
CA GLN A 138 3.48 22.75 12.60
C GLN A 138 3.08 22.39 14.03
N VAL A 139 1.79 22.57 14.39
CA VAL A 139 1.27 22.23 15.72
C VAL A 139 1.25 20.71 15.95
N LEU A 140 0.98 19.91 14.91
CA LEU A 140 0.95 18.46 15.03
C LEU A 140 2.35 17.84 15.16
N LEU A 141 3.36 18.42 14.52
CA LEU A 141 4.75 17.97 14.66
C LEU A 141 5.32 18.22 16.06
N ARG A 142 5.08 19.40 16.66
CA ARG A 142 5.50 19.68 18.04
C ARG A 142 4.90 18.72 19.06
N LYS A 143 3.60 18.40 18.92
CA LYS A 143 2.93 17.44 19.82
C LYS A 143 3.51 16.03 19.72
N TYR A 144 4.00 15.64 18.54
CA TYR A 144 4.63 14.34 18.34
C TYR A 144 6.02 14.27 18.98
N GLU A 145 6.81 15.33 18.89
CA GLU A 145 8.14 15.44 19.53
C GLU A 145 8.04 15.46 21.06
N ASP A 146 7.08 16.20 21.62
CA ASP A 146 6.81 16.24 23.07
C ASP A 146 6.40 14.85 23.61
N SER A 147 5.66 14.08 22.81
CA SER A 147 5.23 12.72 23.17
C SER A 147 6.39 11.71 23.24
N GLN A 148 7.45 11.92 22.45
CA GLN A 148 8.64 11.05 22.45
C GLN A 148 9.55 11.32 23.66
N GLY A 149 9.66 12.57 24.10
CA GLY A 149 10.42 12.95 25.31
C GLY A 149 9.84 12.33 26.59
N GLN A 150 8.51 12.25 26.69
CA GLN A 150 7.83 11.71 27.87
C GLN A 150 7.91 10.18 27.98
N GLN A 151 8.01 9.45 26.86
CA GLN A 151 8.18 7.99 26.85
C GLN A 151 9.59 7.56 27.29
N GLN A 152 10.63 8.33 26.99
CA GLN A 152 12.00 8.00 27.39
C GLN A 152 12.22 8.18 28.91
N SER A 153 11.60 9.20 29.51
CA SER A 153 11.65 9.42 30.97
C SER A 153 10.95 8.30 31.77
N ARG A 154 9.82 7.78 31.27
CA ARG A 154 9.10 6.67 31.93
C ARG A 154 9.83 5.31 31.85
N ARG A 155 10.65 5.07 30.83
CA ARG A 155 11.45 3.84 30.72
C ARG A 155 12.62 3.78 31.71
N GLN A 156 13.16 4.93 32.12
CA GLN A 156 14.21 4.95 33.15
C GLN A 156 13.67 4.74 34.57
N LEU A 157 12.41 5.14 34.85
CA LEU A 157 11.81 4.91 36.16
C LEU A 157 11.30 3.46 36.39
N SER A 158 11.00 2.69 35.34
CA SER A 158 10.40 1.34 35.50
C SER A 158 11.42 0.21 35.73
N LEU A 159 12.72 0.48 35.60
CA LEU A 159 13.79 -0.50 35.88
C LEU A 159 14.14 -0.61 37.38
N ALA A 160 13.53 0.22 38.24
CA ALA A 160 13.82 0.26 39.67
C ALA A 160 12.84 -0.53 40.57
N THR A 161 11.79 -1.16 40.03
CA THR A 161 10.82 -1.94 40.83
C THR A 161 10.41 -3.23 40.13
N GLY A 162 11.11 -4.32 40.42
CA GLY A 162 10.77 -5.66 39.93
C GLY A 162 11.08 -6.73 40.98
N SER A 163 10.23 -6.82 42.00
CA SER A 163 10.23 -7.89 43.00
C SER A 163 9.02 -8.81 42.79
N CYS A 164 9.34 -10.10 42.62
CA CYS A 164 8.59 -11.32 42.96
C CYS A 164 7.17 -11.65 42.42
N ALA A 165 7.09 -12.93 42.03
CA ALA A 165 5.98 -13.88 42.19
C ALA A 165 5.08 -14.15 40.96
N GLY A 166 4.98 -15.45 40.63
CA GLY A 166 4.28 -15.99 39.47
C GLY A 166 2.87 -16.48 39.71
N LYS A 167 2.20 -16.96 38.65
CA LYS A 167 1.27 -18.12 38.67
C LYS A 167 0.81 -18.50 37.26
N THR A 168 0.56 -19.79 37.12
CA THR A 168 0.14 -20.57 35.95
C THR A 168 -1.32 -20.39 35.54
N ARG A 169 -1.62 -20.71 34.26
CA ARG A 169 -2.84 -21.30 33.62
C ARG A 169 -2.93 -20.71 32.21
N GLY A 170 -3.07 -21.40 31.10
CA GLY A 170 -3.62 -22.73 30.80
C GLY A 170 -4.46 -22.54 29.52
N GLY A 171 -3.94 -22.95 28.36
CA GLY A 171 -4.64 -22.79 27.08
C GLY A 171 -4.08 -23.74 26.03
N ARG A 172 -4.84 -24.77 25.69
CA ARG A 172 -4.50 -25.80 24.70
C ARG A 172 -4.62 -25.22 23.29
N PHE A 173 -3.52 -25.19 22.54
CA PHE A 173 -3.55 -25.02 21.08
C PHE A 173 -3.70 -26.40 20.43
N ILE A 174 -4.78 -26.60 19.67
CA ILE A 174 -4.94 -27.77 18.81
C ILE A 174 -4.37 -27.40 17.44
N ALA A 175 -3.16 -27.87 17.15
CA ALA A 175 -2.58 -27.82 15.81
C ALA A 175 -3.09 -29.03 15.02
N ALA A 176 -3.93 -28.81 14.01
CA ALA A 176 -4.31 -29.84 13.05
C ALA A 176 -3.28 -29.85 11.91
N ALA A 177 -2.33 -30.79 11.96
CA ALA A 177 -1.46 -31.12 10.85
C ALA A 177 -2.23 -32.02 9.87
N LEU A 178 -2.49 -31.52 8.66
CA LEU A 178 -2.98 -32.33 7.55
C LEU A 178 -1.80 -33.10 6.95
N LYS A 179 -1.79 -34.40 7.20
CA LYS A 179 -0.86 -35.36 6.62
C LYS A 179 -1.30 -35.65 5.18
N VAL A 180 -0.43 -35.35 4.22
CA VAL A 180 -0.59 -35.76 2.82
C VAL A 180 0.13 -37.10 2.67
N GLU A 181 -0.61 -38.18 2.47
CA GLU A 181 -0.07 -39.46 2.00
C GLU A 181 -0.02 -39.46 0.47
N ARG A 182 1.03 -40.11 -0.05
CA ARG A 182 1.40 -40.18 -1.46
C ARG A 182 0.52 -41.15 -2.25
#